data_AF-A0A2V9B5H1-F1
#
_entry.id   AF-A0A2V9B5H1-F1
#
_cell.length_a   1.000
_cell.length_b   1.000
_cell.length_c   1.000
_cell.angle_alpha   90.00
_cell.angle_beta   90.00
_cell.angle_gamma   90.00
#
_symmetry.space_group_name_H-M   'P 1'
#
loop_
_entity.id
_entity.type
_entity.pdbx_description
1 polymer ?
#
loop_
_entity_poly.entity_id
_entity_poly.type
_entity_poly.pdbx_seq_one_letter_code
_entity_poly.pdbx_strand_id
1 'polypeptide(L)' 'MAKTTPLTAQERVILFCTATGVSHAAVGITAHAMQSMAIKGFIVHDRESGAYALTDSGRAALLAILGDAGLT' A
#
# COMPACT_ATOMS: atom_id res chain seq x y z
N MET A 1 -5.01 -22.39 -0.65
CA MET A 1 -4.14 -21.26 -1.08
C MET A 1 -5.02 -20.23 -1.73
N ALA A 2 -5.19 -19.05 -1.12
CA ALA A 2 -6.02 -17.99 -1.70
C ALA A 2 -5.31 -17.42 -2.93
N LYS A 3 -5.99 -17.43 -4.07
CA LYS A 3 -5.51 -16.82 -5.32
C LYS A 3 -5.47 -15.31 -5.10
N THR A 4 -4.28 -14.74 -4.87
CA THR A 4 -4.09 -13.30 -4.77
C THR A 4 -4.43 -12.69 -6.12
N THR A 5 -5.51 -11.92 -6.17
CA THR A 5 -5.82 -11.10 -7.33
C THR A 5 -4.64 -10.16 -7.58
N PRO A 6 -4.13 -10.05 -8.81
CA PRO A 6 -3.02 -9.14 -9.12
C PRO A 6 -3.39 -7.71 -8.70
N LEU A 7 -2.47 -7.03 -8.02
CA LEU A 7 -2.66 -5.66 -7.57
C LEU A 7 -2.87 -4.73 -8.77
N THR A 8 -3.91 -3.90 -8.67
CA THR A 8 -4.19 -2.82 -9.62
C THR A 8 -3.11 -1.75 -9.56
N ALA A 9 -3.01 -0.92 -10.61
CA ALA A 9 -2.04 0.17 -10.64
C ALA A 9 -2.19 1.13 -9.44
N GLN A 10 -3.45 1.44 -9.06
CA GLN A 10 -3.72 2.30 -7.91
C GLN A 10 -3.18 1.72 -6.61
N GLU A 11 -3.37 0.42 -6.37
CA GLU A 11 -2.89 -0.23 -5.14
C GLU A 11 -1.37 -0.24 -5.06
N ARG A 12 -0.69 -0.44 -6.21
CA ARG A 12 0.78 -0.36 -6.29
C ARG A 12 1.28 1.03 -5.91
N VAL A 13 0.62 2.09 -6.40
CA VAL A 13 0.95 3.49 -6.05
C VAL A 13 0.73 3.73 -4.56
N ILE A 14 -0.37 3.24 -3.98
CA ILE A 14 -0.64 3.38 -2.54
C ILE A 14 0.46 2.72 -1.70
N LEU A 15 0.88 1.50 -2.06
CA LEU A 15 1.96 0.79 -1.37
C LEU A 15 3.26 1.60 -1.41
N PHE A 16 3.62 2.13 -2.59
CA PHE A 16 4.82 2.95 -2.75
C PHE A 16 4.77 4.24 -1.94
N CYS A 17 3.66 4.98 -2.00
CA CYS A 17 3.49 6.23 -1.24
C CYS A 17 3.53 5.97 0.28
N THR A 18 2.89 4.90 0.74
CA THR A 18 2.89 4.52 2.15
C THR A 18 4.30 4.16 2.63
N ALA A 19 5.08 3.44 1.82
CA ALA A 19 6.46 3.08 2.15
C ALA A 19 7.42 4.27 2.22
N THR A 20 7.17 5.28 1.39
CA THR A 20 8.01 6.48 1.28
C THR A 20 7.56 7.61 2.22
N GLY A 21 6.46 7.42 2.96
CA GLY A 21 5.86 8.46 3.80
C GLY A 21 5.25 9.61 3.00
N VAL A 22 5.01 9.43 1.69
CA VAL A 22 4.38 10.43 0.84
C VAL A 22 2.90 10.51 1.18
N SER A 23 2.42 11.73 1.44
CA SER A 23 1.01 11.99 1.72
C SER A 23 0.13 11.53 0.57
N HIS A 24 -0.81 10.63 0.87
CA HIS A 24 -1.79 10.11 -0.08
C HIS A 24 -2.64 11.24 -0.69
N ALA A 25 -2.98 12.27 0.09
CA ALA A 25 -3.73 13.43 -0.40
C ALA A 25 -2.93 14.27 -1.42
N ALA A 26 -1.61 14.40 -1.23
CA ALA A 26 -0.75 15.17 -2.13
C ALA A 26 -0.62 14.53 -3.53
N VAL A 27 -0.84 13.22 -3.63
CA VAL A 27 -0.81 12.45 -4.89
C VAL A 27 -2.21 12.09 -5.40
N GLY A 28 -3.25 12.72 -4.86
CA GLY A 28 -4.64 12.52 -5.31
C GLY A 28 -5.25 11.16 -4.96
N ILE A 29 -4.65 10.40 -4.05
CA ILE A 29 -5.22 9.16 -3.52
C ILE A 29 -6.32 9.53 -2.52
N THR A 30 -7.53 9.01 -2.75
CA THR A 30 -8.67 9.26 -1.87
C THR A 30 -8.58 8.48 -0.56
N ALA A 31 -9.16 9.02 0.51
CA ALA A 31 -9.29 8.31 1.79
C ALA A 31 -10.01 6.97 1.64
N HIS A 32 -10.99 6.88 0.71
CA HIS A 32 -11.66 5.61 0.40
C HIS A 32 -10.71 4.54 -0.15
N ALA A 33 -9.76 4.93 -1.01
CA ALA A 33 -8.76 4.01 -1.53
C ALA A 33 -7.79 3.54 -0.43
N MET A 34 -7.39 4.44 0.48
CA MET A 34 -6.61 4.08 1.67
C MET A 34 -7.37 3.09 2.56
N GLN A 35 -8.67 3.33 2.81
CA GLN A 35 -9.51 2.43 3.57
C GLN A 35 -9.64 1.05 2.92
N SER A 36 -9.78 0.99 1.59
CA SER A 36 -9.81 -0.28 0.86
C SER A 36 -8.52 -1.08 1.06
N MET A 37 -7.36 -0.43 1.01
CA MET A 37 -6.07 -1.06 1.27
C MET A 37 -5.91 -1.54 2.72
N ALA A 38 -6.49 -0.80 3.68
CA ALA A 38 -6.53 -1.23 5.08
C ALA A 38 -7.42 -2.47 5.29
N ILE A 39 -8.59 -2.51 4.63
CA ILE A 39 -9.47 -3.69 4.65
C ILE A 39 -8.80 -4.91 4.01
N LYS A 40 -8.02 -4.69 2.94
CA LYS A 40 -7.19 -5.74 2.31
C LYS A 40 -5.99 -6.16 3.16
N GLY A 41 -5.75 -5.49 4.28
CA GLY A 41 -4.69 -5.83 5.23
C GLY A 41 -3.28 -5.45 4.76
N PHE A 42 -3.15 -4.57 3.77
CA PHE A 42 -1.85 -4.14 3.26
C PHE A 42 -1.28 -2.94 4.02
N ILE A 43 -2.15 -2.10 4.58
CA ILE A 43 -1.75 -0.93 5.36
C ILE A 43 -2.52 -0.88 6.68
N VAL A 44 -1.93 -0.24 7.68
CA VAL A 44 -2.58 0.10 8.94
C VAL A 44 -2.64 1.61 9.08
N HIS A 45 -3.74 2.10 9.63
CA HIS A 45 -3.90 3.50 9.99
C HIS A 45 -3.60 3.66 11.48
N ASP A 46 -2.55 4.40 11.79
CA ASP A 46 -2.24 4.81 13.15
C ASP A 46 -3.19 5.95 13.55
N ARG A 47 -4.04 5.70 14.54
CA ARG A 47 -5.08 6.66 14.94
C ARG A 47 -4.55 7.82 15.78
N GLU A 48 -3.37 7.69 16.38
CA GLU A 48 -2.79 8.72 17.24
C GLU A 48 -2.08 9.79 16.40
N SER A 49 -1.33 9.35 15.39
CA SER A 49 -0.57 10.20 14.47
C SER A 49 -1.33 10.52 13.17
N GLY A 50 -2.35 9.75 12.82
CA GLY A 50 -3.03 9.81 11.51
C GLY A 50 -2.19 9.26 10.36
N ALA A 51 -1.04 8.65 10.66
CA ALA A 51 -0.14 8.11 9.66
C ALA A 51 -0.62 6.74 9.15
N TYR A 52 -0.20 6.41 7.93
CA TYR A 52 -0.37 5.06 7.39
C TYR A 52 0.97 4.35 7.34
N ALA A 53 0.99 3.08 7.73
CA ALA A 53 2.16 2.22 7.66
C ALA A 53 1.84 0.93 6.91
N LEU A 54 2.86 0.33 6.29
CA LEU A 54 2.73 -0.99 5.68
C LEU A 54 2.62 -2.07 6.77
N THR A 55 1.72 -3.02 6.57
CA THR A 55 1.76 -4.31 7.29
C THR A 55 2.86 -5.21 6.69
N ASP A 56 3.12 -6.36 7.31
CA ASP A 56 4.03 -7.36 6.75
C ASP A 56 3.58 -7.84 5.36
N SER A 57 2.27 -8.06 5.18
CA SER A 57 1.68 -8.40 3.89
C SER A 57 1.83 -7.27 2.86
N GLY A 58 1.68 -6.01 3.27
CA GLY A 58 1.92 -4.84 2.41
C GLY A 58 3.37 -4.71 1.99
N ARG A 59 4.31 -4.97 2.90
CA ARG A 59 5.74 -4.97 2.64
C ARG A 59 6.13 -6.09 1.68
N ALA A 60 5.63 -7.31 1.90
CA ALA A 60 5.87 -8.43 1.00
C ALA A 60 5.32 -8.15 -0.41
N ALA A 61 4.12 -7.55 -0.50
CA ALA A 61 3.53 -7.15 -1.78
C ALA A 61 4.36 -6.08 -2.50
N LEU A 62 4.86 -5.07 -1.78
CA LEU A 62 5.75 -4.06 -2.35
C LEU A 62 7.07 -4.68 -2.85
N LEU A 63 7.68 -5.56 -2.06
CA LEU A 63 8.93 -6.23 -2.46
C LEU A 63 8.73 -7.09 -3.71
N ALA A 64 7.59 -7.78 -3.84
CA ALA A 64 7.27 -8.53 -5.05
C ALA A 64 7.16 -7.60 -6.28
N ILE A 65 6.51 -6.44 -6.15
CA ILE A 65 6.42 -5.44 -7.24
C ILE A 65 7.81 -4.94 -7.64
N LEU A 66 8.69 -4.65 -6.67
CA LEU A 66 10.04 -4.18 -6.93
C LEU A 66 10.91 -5.27 -7.57
N GLY A 67 10.76 -6.52 -7.14
CA GLY A 67 11.45 -7.67 -7.74
C GLY A 67 11.06 -7.89 -9.20
N ASP A 68 9.76 -7.84 -9.50
CA ASP A 68 9.24 -7.92 -10.87
C ASP A 68 9.77 -6.78 -11.76
N ALA A 69 10.04 -5.61 -11.18
CA ALA A 69 10.59 -4.45 -11.88
C ALA A 69 12.13 -4.47 -11.98
N GLY A 70 12.82 -5.44 -11.38
CA GLY A 70 14.28 -5.48 -11.33
C GLY A 70 14.92 -4.40 -10.45
N LEU A 71 14.19 -3.91 -9.43
CA LEU A 71 14.58 -2.82 -8.54
C LEU A 71 14.98 -3.28 -7.12
N THR A 72 15.26 -4.57 -6.95
CA THR A 72 15.69 -5.19 -5.67
C THR A 72 17.19 -5.23 -5.50
#